data_AF-A0A9P4T483-F1
#
_entry.id   AF-A0A9P4T483-F1
#
_cell.length_a   1.000
_cell.length_b   1.000
_cell.length_c   1.000
_cell.angle_alpha   90.00
_cell.angle_beta   90.00
_cell.angle_gamma   90.00
#
_symmetry.space_group_name_H-M   'P 1'
#
loop_
_entity.id
_entity.type
_entity.pdbx_description
1 polymer ?
#
loop_
_entity_poly.entity_id
_entity_poly.type
_entity_poly.pdbx_seq_one_letter_code
_entity_poly.pdbx_strand_id
1 'polypeptide(L)'
;MRENWPKITKYFNLTGVPPASTSSTSDEKPSEFIEQHKNVLEAAGAVGIDIWNAAQLDSYGYWLTFDRQLSLARLRQAGFNEERRPIDGWVEAFELFKRAGMVM
;
A
#
# COMPACT_ATOMS: atom_id res chain seq x y z
N MET A 1 0.57 0.61 -10.18
CA MET A 1 -0.11 1.06 -8.93
C MET A 1 -1.15 2.18 -9.05
N ARG A 2 -1.05 3.10 -10.03
CA ARG A 2 -1.92 4.31 -10.12
C ARG A 2 -3.43 4.02 -10.14
N GLU A 3 -3.87 2.97 -10.82
CA GLU A 3 -5.30 2.60 -10.90
C GLU A 3 -5.81 1.83 -9.67
N ASN A 4 -4.91 1.16 -8.95
CA ASN A 4 -5.28 0.31 -7.81
C ASN A 4 -5.32 1.12 -6.51
N TRP A 5 -4.48 2.14 -6.36
CA TRP A 5 -4.40 2.91 -5.11
C TRP A 5 -5.75 3.53 -4.69
N PRO A 6 -6.51 4.22 -5.57
CA PRO A 6 -7.84 4.73 -5.19
C PRO A 6 -8.83 3.65 -4.77
N LYS A 7 -8.69 2.42 -5.31
CA LYS A 7 -9.54 1.28 -4.95
C LYS A 7 -9.16 0.71 -3.59
N ILE A 8 -7.86 0.65 -3.30
CA ILE A 8 -7.30 0.22 -2.01
C ILE A 8 -7.74 1.18 -0.90
N THR A 9 -7.56 2.49 -1.08
CA THR A 9 -7.92 3.48 -0.05
C THR A 9 -9.43 3.49 0.23
N LYS A 10 -10.26 3.24 -0.79
CA LYS A 10 -11.71 3.15 -0.65
C LYS A 10 -12.14 2.04 0.32
N TYR A 11 -11.39 0.94 0.42
CA TYR A 11 -11.67 -0.11 1.41
C TYR A 11 -11.68 0.45 2.84
N PHE A 12 -10.78 1.39 3.12
CA PHE A 12 -10.66 2.06 4.42
C PHE A 12 -11.51 3.34 4.52
N ASN A 13 -12.49 3.54 3.62
CA ASN A 13 -13.28 4.78 3.52
C ASN A 13 -12.44 6.05 3.30
N LEU A 14 -11.25 5.93 2.69
CA LEU A 14 -10.37 7.05 2.38
C LEU A 14 -10.45 7.45 0.90
N THR A 15 -10.26 8.75 0.64
CA THR A 15 -10.14 9.29 -0.71
C THR A 15 -8.69 9.23 -1.17
N GLY A 16 -8.37 8.27 -2.03
CA GLY A 16 -7.03 8.12 -2.60
C GLY A 16 -6.91 8.79 -3.96
N VAL A 17 -5.83 9.52 -4.18
CA VAL A 17 -5.45 10.06 -5.49
C VAL A 17 -4.28 9.26 -6.06
N PRO A 18 -4.21 9.05 -7.39
CA PRO A 18 -3.06 8.37 -7.97
C PRO A 18 -1.77 9.16 -7.70
N PRO A 19 -0.61 8.49 -7.55
CA PRO A 19 0.68 9.17 -7.48
C PRO A 19 0.86 10.12 -8.68
N ALA A 20 1.50 11.26 -8.44
CA ALA A 20 1.83 12.22 -9.48
C ALA A 20 2.67 11.55 -10.59
N SER A 21 2.52 11.98 -11.84
CA SER A 21 3.34 11.47 -12.95
C SER A 21 4.84 11.78 -12.76
N THR A 22 5.14 12.83 -11.98
CA THR A 22 6.49 13.31 -11.65
C THR A 22 7.04 12.76 -10.34
N SER A 23 6.38 11.77 -9.73
CA SER A 23 6.80 11.20 -8.45
C SER A 23 8.21 10.62 -8.50
N SER A 24 9.00 10.84 -7.46
CA SER A 24 10.42 10.49 -7.34
C SER A 24 10.73 9.78 -6.02
N THR A 25 11.84 9.04 -5.96
CA THR A 25 12.40 8.50 -4.70
C THR A 25 12.86 9.58 -3.71
N SER A 26 12.99 10.82 -4.18
CA SER A 26 13.31 11.97 -3.36
C SER A 26 12.09 12.68 -2.78
N ASP A 27 10.87 12.23 -3.14
CA ASP A 27 9.65 12.76 -2.55
C ASP A 27 9.57 12.41 -1.06
N GLU A 28 8.71 13.12 -0.34
CA GLU A 28 8.47 12.92 1.08
C GLU A 28 8.21 11.45 1.41
N LYS A 29 8.95 10.95 2.39
CA LYS A 29 8.86 9.55 2.82
C LYS A 29 7.83 9.37 3.93
N PRO A 30 7.31 8.14 4.13
CA PRO A 30 6.38 7.85 5.21
C PRO A 30 6.85 8.35 6.59
N SER A 31 8.12 8.15 6.95
CA SER A 31 8.64 8.62 8.25
C SER A 31 8.64 10.14 8.37
N GLU A 32 9.01 10.85 7.30
CA GLU A 32 9.04 12.31 7.24
C GLU A 32 7.62 12.88 7.36
N PHE A 33 6.65 12.28 6.66
CA PHE A 33 5.24 12.66 6.76
C PHE A 33 4.69 12.51 8.18
N ILE A 34 4.97 11.37 8.84
CA ILE A 34 4.51 11.09 10.20
C ILE A 34 5.12 12.08 11.20
N GLU A 35 6.41 12.35 11.10
CA GLU A 35 7.08 13.30 11.99
C GLU A 35 6.48 14.71 11.85
N GLN A 36 6.24 15.16 10.61
CA GLN A 36 5.62 16.47 10.35
C GLN A 36 4.19 16.59 10.88
N HIS A 37 3.44 15.49 10.92
CA HIS A 37 2.02 15.48 11.32
C HIS A 37 1.80 14.89 12.72
N LYS A 38 2.86 14.69 13.50
CA LYS A 38 2.81 14.03 14.82
C LYS A 38 1.75 14.61 15.75
N ASN A 39 1.69 15.94 15.88
CA ASN A 39 0.72 16.61 16.76
C ASN A 39 -0.73 16.33 16.35
N VAL A 40 -1.01 16.21 15.04
CA VAL A 40 -2.36 15.91 14.52
C VAL A 40 -2.71 14.45 14.81
N LEU A 41 -1.74 13.55 14.63
CA LEU A 41 -1.90 12.12 14.90
C LEU A 41 -2.15 11.86 16.39
N GLU A 42 -1.37 12.51 17.27
CA GLU A 42 -1.56 12.43 18.73
C GLU A 42 -2.93 12.98 19.15
N ALA A 43 -3.36 14.12 18.58
CA ALA A 43 -4.68 14.69 18.86
C ALA A 43 -5.83 13.79 18.37
N ALA A 44 -5.62 13.01 17.31
CA ALA A 44 -6.55 12.00 16.80
C ALA A 44 -6.52 10.69 17.61
N GLY A 45 -5.64 10.58 18.60
CA GLY A 45 -5.49 9.39 19.43
C GLY A 45 -4.73 8.24 18.77
N ALA A 46 -3.97 8.50 17.70
CA ALA A 46 -3.13 7.49 17.08
C ALA A 46 -1.98 7.12 18.03
N VAL A 47 -1.86 5.83 18.33
CA VAL A 47 -0.81 5.30 19.21
C VAL A 47 0.40 4.91 18.37
N GLY A 48 1.62 5.00 18.92
CA GLY A 48 2.83 4.61 18.20
C GLY A 48 2.84 3.17 17.66
N ILE A 49 1.98 2.27 18.19
CA ILE A 49 1.77 0.92 17.65
C ILE A 49 0.92 0.91 16.37
N ASP A 50 0.04 1.89 16.19
CA ASP A 50 -0.74 2.10 14.96
C ASP A 50 0.13 2.59 13.81
N ILE A 51 1.31 3.12 14.15
CA ILE A 51 2.31 3.64 13.21
C ILE A 51 3.53 2.72 13.23
N TRP A 52 3.33 1.47 12.82
CA TRP A 52 4.37 0.46 12.80
C TRP A 52 5.60 0.93 12.00
N ASN A 53 6.73 1.13 12.70
CA ASN A 53 8.08 1.33 12.18
C ASN A 53 8.14 2.09 10.85
N ALA A 54 7.68 3.34 10.84
CA ALA A 54 7.60 4.17 9.63
C ALA A 54 8.93 4.25 8.86
N ALA A 55 10.06 4.31 9.58
CA ALA A 55 11.39 4.29 8.97
C ALA A 55 11.69 3.01 8.17
N GLN A 56 11.06 1.88 8.52
CA GLN A 56 11.18 0.65 7.73
C GLN A 56 10.40 0.77 6.42
N LEU A 57 9.26 1.47 6.39
CA LEU A 57 8.50 1.72 5.17
C LEU A 57 9.28 2.56 4.16
N ASP A 58 10.11 3.49 4.62
CA ASP A 58 11.01 4.26 3.75
C ASP A 58 11.96 3.35 2.96
N SER A 59 12.43 2.26 3.58
CA SER A 59 13.30 1.29 2.92
C SER A 59 12.59 0.49 1.82
N TYR A 60 11.27 0.26 1.97
CA TYR A 60 10.45 -0.39 0.95
C TYR A 60 10.19 0.52 -0.25
N GLY A 61 10.13 1.84 -0.04
CA GLY A 61 9.99 2.82 -1.12
C GLY A 61 11.01 2.59 -2.24
N TYR A 62 12.28 2.33 -1.89
CA TYR A 62 13.32 1.99 -2.85
C TYR A 62 12.99 0.73 -3.67
N TRP A 63 12.50 -0.34 -3.04
CA TRP A 63 12.18 -1.62 -3.69
C TRP A 63 10.95 -1.55 -4.61
N LEU A 64 10.05 -0.59 -4.36
CA LEU A 64 8.73 -0.47 -4.98
C LEU A 64 8.63 0.66 -6.02
N THR A 65 9.76 1.25 -6.42
CA THR A 65 9.85 2.40 -7.34
C THR A 65 9.44 2.14 -8.79
N PHE A 66 9.30 0.88 -9.19
CA PHE A 66 8.89 0.51 -10.54
C PHE A 66 7.86 -0.60 -10.48
N ASP A 67 6.84 -0.51 -11.33
CA ASP A 67 5.88 -1.58 -11.56
C ASP A 67 6.66 -2.78 -12.15
N ARG A 68 7.11 -3.69 -11.28
CA ARG A 68 7.81 -4.92 -11.68
C ARG A 68 6.79 -5.87 -12.33
N GLN A 69 6.62 -5.74 -13.63
CA GLN A 69 5.74 -6.64 -14.39
C GLN A 69 6.43 -7.99 -14.59
N LEU A 70 5.77 -9.06 -14.14
CA LEU A 70 6.17 -10.43 -14.42
C LEU A 70 5.38 -10.95 -15.63
N SER A 71 6.08 -11.42 -16.66
CA SER A 71 5.42 -12.09 -17.78
C SER A 71 4.85 -13.43 -17.32
N LEU A 72 3.55 -13.64 -17.56
CA LEU A 72 2.87 -14.89 -17.26
C LEU A 72 2.99 -15.95 -18.37
N ALA A 73 3.66 -15.63 -19.49
CA ALA A 73 3.66 -16.48 -20.68
C ALA A 73 4.11 -17.92 -20.40
N ARG A 74 5.19 -18.10 -19.63
CA ARG A 74 5.69 -19.44 -19.26
C ARG A 74 4.73 -20.20 -18.34
N LEU A 75 4.07 -19.51 -17.40
CA LEU A 75 3.08 -20.12 -16.51
C LEU A 75 1.87 -20.61 -17.32
N ARG A 76 1.40 -19.79 -18.27
CA ARG A 76 0.30 -20.14 -19.17
C ARG A 76 0.65 -21.35 -20.05
N GLN A 77 1.87 -21.41 -20.58
CA GLN A 77 2.35 -22.58 -21.34
C GLN A 77 2.41 -23.88 -20.51
N ALA A 78 2.67 -23.76 -19.20
CA ALA A 78 2.66 -24.90 -18.27
C ALA A 78 1.25 -25.31 -17.80
N GLY A 79 0.20 -24.66 -18.29
CA GLY A 79 -1.21 -25.00 -17.99
C GLY A 79 -1.84 -24.21 -16.85
N PHE A 80 -1.12 -23.26 -16.23
CA PHE A 80 -1.71 -22.36 -15.23
C PHE A 80 -2.51 -21.28 -15.94
N ASN A 81 -3.84 -21.39 -15.96
CA ASN A 81 -4.74 -20.50 -16.71
C ASN A 81 -5.61 -19.61 -15.82
N GLU A 82 -5.50 -19.77 -14.50
CA GLU A 82 -6.25 -18.98 -13.53
C GLU A 82 -5.89 -17.51 -13.64
N GLU A 83 -6.91 -16.65 -13.53
CA GLU A 83 -6.77 -15.21 -13.53
C GLU A 83 -7.71 -14.61 -12.47
N ARG A 84 -7.20 -13.64 -11.73
CA ARG A 84 -7.96 -12.88 -10.73
C ARG A 84 -7.64 -11.42 -10.90
N ARG A 85 -8.60 -10.55 -10.58
CA ARG A 85 -8.35 -9.11 -10.60
C ARG A 85 -7.43 -8.79 -9.41
N PRO A 86 -6.37 -7.97 -9.59
CA PRO A 86 -5.46 -7.64 -8.50
C PRO A 86 -6.15 -7.11 -7.24
N ILE A 87 -7.25 -6.36 -7.41
CA ILE A 87 -8.02 -5.81 -6.28
C ILE A 87 -8.65 -6.90 -5.40
N ASP A 88 -9.03 -8.04 -5.98
CA ASP A 88 -9.67 -9.13 -5.22
C ASP A 88 -8.68 -9.72 -4.21
N GLY A 89 -7.40 -9.81 -4.57
CA GLY A 89 -6.34 -10.27 -3.66
C GLY A 89 -6.05 -9.28 -2.53
N TRP A 90 -6.09 -7.97 -2.80
CA TRP A 90 -5.95 -6.94 -1.77
C TRP A 90 -7.09 -7.00 -0.76
N VAL A 91 -8.33 -7.06 -1.24
CA VAL A 91 -9.51 -7.14 -0.37
C VAL A 91 -9.46 -8.41 0.48
N GLU A 92 -9.13 -9.56 -0.11
CA GLU A 92 -8.98 -10.82 0.62
C GLU A 92 -7.92 -10.72 1.73
N ALA A 93 -6.76 -10.11 1.44
CA ALA A 93 -5.71 -9.90 2.44
C ALA A 93 -6.17 -8.96 3.57
N PHE A 94 -6.88 -7.87 3.24
CA PHE A 94 -7.39 -6.95 4.26
C PHE A 94 -8.47 -7.58 5.14
N GLU A 95 -9.34 -8.43 4.59
CA GLU A 95 -10.28 -9.21 5.40
C GLU A 95 -9.56 -10.15 6.37
N LEU A 96 -8.44 -10.76 5.96
CA LEU A 96 -7.62 -11.57 6.86
C LEU A 96 -6.96 -10.72 7.95
N PHE A 97 -6.41 -9.54 7.60
CA PHE A 97 -5.83 -8.62 8.57
C PHE A 97 -6.87 -8.10 9.56
N LYS A 98 -8.09 -7.80 9.09
CA LYS A 98 -9.22 -7.38 9.93
C LYS A 98 -9.62 -8.47 10.91
N ARG A 99 -9.73 -9.72 10.46
CA ARG A 99 -9.99 -10.88 11.33
C ARG A 99 -8.88 -11.10 12.36
N ALA A 100 -7.64 -10.75 12.02
CA ALA A 100 -6.50 -10.81 12.93
C ALA A 100 -6.37 -9.58 13.85
N GLY A 101 -7.24 -8.58 13.73
CA GLY A 101 -7.17 -7.34 14.51
C GLY A 101 -5.99 -6.43 14.15
N MET A 102 -5.40 -6.61 12.96
CA MET A 102 -4.27 -5.80 12.48
C MET A 102 -4.72 -4.51 11.80
N VAL A 103 -5.92 -4.50 11.22
CA VAL A 103 -6.56 -3.33 10.59
C VAL A 103 -8.04 -3.29 10.99
N MET A 104 -8.64 -2.09 10.97
CA MET A 104 -10.06 -1.86 11.32
C MET A 104 -11.01 -2.03 10.14
#